data_AF-A0A1J8R4H1-F1
#
_entry.id   AF-A0A1J8R4H1-F1
#
_cell.length_a   1.000
_cell.length_b   1.000
_cell.length_c   1.000
_cell.angle_alpha   90.00
_cell.angle_beta   90.00
_cell.angle_gamma   90.00
#
_symmetry.space_group_name_H-M   'P 1'
#
loop_
_entity.id
_entity.type
_entity.pdbx_description
1 polymer ?
#
loop_
_entity_poly.entity_id
_entity_poly.type
_entity_poly.pdbx_seq_one_letter_code
_entity_poly.pdbx_strand_id
1 'polypeptide(L)'
;MFVTQKARERDISYTMAATKKYFTLDILIFYYAEVHSLKAYLQKIIKEESYKQAYDSDDAQSDFFLQAPDSVHYRELLNCSFVCLSKEPTTEHPQFSAIEQYARMKDVIQKAQERLFSASRSKPDNIITLGYKRVFEDGKANTVPSGITNCVVNTIITALQAPEWEKLLER
;
A
#
# COMPACT_ATOMS: atom_id res chain seq x y z
N MET A 1 28.03 -10.57 -37.29
CA MET A 1 27.89 -11.30 -36.01
C MET A 1 27.88 -10.26 -34.89
N PHE A 2 26.72 -9.65 -34.59
CA PHE A 2 26.57 -8.62 -33.55
C PHE A 2 25.49 -9.08 -32.59
N VAL A 3 25.90 -9.94 -31.66
CA VAL A 3 25.12 -10.25 -30.46
C VAL A 3 25.96 -9.78 -29.28
N THR A 4 25.28 -9.36 -28.21
CA THR A 4 25.77 -9.29 -26.82
C THR A 4 26.63 -8.10 -26.35
N GLN A 5 26.20 -6.87 -26.59
CA GLN A 5 26.52 -5.78 -25.64
C GLN A 5 25.29 -5.39 -24.80
N LYS A 6 24.12 -5.26 -25.45
CA LYS A 6 22.83 -4.95 -24.81
C LYS A 6 22.29 -6.03 -23.87
N ALA A 7 22.70 -7.28 -24.04
CA ALA A 7 22.30 -8.39 -23.16
C ALA A 7 23.08 -8.38 -21.82
N ARG A 8 24.36 -8.00 -21.85
CA ARG A 8 25.25 -8.02 -20.69
C ARG A 8 24.94 -6.89 -19.70
N GLU A 9 24.52 -5.72 -20.21
CA GLU A 9 24.08 -4.60 -19.36
C GLU A 9 22.75 -4.86 -18.65
N ARG A 10 21.84 -5.63 -19.27
CA ARG A 10 20.59 -6.05 -18.63
C ARG A 10 20.84 -7.08 -17.52
N ASP A 11 21.75 -8.03 -17.72
CA ASP A 11 22.11 -9.02 -16.70
C ASP A 11 22.78 -8.40 -15.47
N ILE A 12 23.65 -7.39 -15.65
CA ILE A 12 24.28 -6.68 -14.52
C ILE A 12 23.26 -5.82 -13.77
N SER A 13 22.34 -5.17 -14.48
CA SER A 13 21.27 -4.37 -13.87
C SER A 13 20.29 -5.25 -13.08
N TYR A 14 19.96 -6.44 -13.61
CA TYR A 14 19.07 -7.40 -12.96
C TYR A 14 19.70 -8.01 -11.69
N THR A 15 20.98 -8.38 -11.76
CA THR A 15 21.71 -8.93 -10.60
C THR A 15 21.87 -7.89 -9.49
N MET A 16 22.23 -6.63 -9.78
CA MET A 16 22.32 -5.60 -8.74
C MET A 16 20.97 -5.22 -8.12
N ALA A 17 19.89 -5.20 -8.91
CA ALA A 17 18.54 -4.98 -8.39
C ALA A 17 18.10 -6.13 -7.48
N ALA A 18 18.42 -7.38 -7.85
CA ALA A 18 18.16 -8.55 -7.02
C ALA A 18 18.96 -8.52 -5.71
N THR A 19 20.28 -8.25 -5.75
CA THR A 19 21.12 -8.21 -4.53
C THR A 19 20.66 -7.13 -3.53
N LYS A 20 20.27 -5.95 -4.01
CA LYS A 20 19.71 -4.89 -3.14
C LYS A 20 18.39 -5.30 -2.50
N LYS A 21 17.56 -6.08 -3.21
CA LYS A 21 16.28 -6.58 -2.70
C LYS A 21 16.48 -7.53 -1.51
N TYR A 22 17.51 -8.38 -1.55
CA TYR A 22 17.84 -9.27 -0.43
C TYR A 22 18.34 -8.51 0.80
N PHE A 23 19.22 -7.52 0.62
CA PHE A 23 19.73 -6.73 1.75
C PHE A 23 18.64 -5.96 2.50
N THR A 24 17.71 -5.31 1.78
CA THR A 24 16.59 -4.61 2.43
C THR A 24 15.71 -5.58 3.21
N LEU A 25 15.44 -6.76 2.66
CA LEU A 25 14.63 -7.78 3.31
C LEU A 25 15.28 -8.28 4.61
N ASP A 26 16.60 -8.52 4.60
CA ASP A 26 17.35 -8.93 5.78
C ASP A 26 17.26 -7.90 6.91
N ILE A 27 17.34 -6.61 6.57
CA ILE A 27 17.14 -5.52 7.54
C ILE A 27 15.72 -5.59 8.13
N LEU A 28 14.69 -5.75 7.30
CA LEU A 28 13.31 -5.80 7.78
C LEU A 28 13.08 -6.99 8.72
N ILE A 29 13.59 -8.18 8.36
CA ILE A 29 13.47 -9.40 9.19
C ILE A 29 14.16 -9.21 10.55
N PHE A 30 15.23 -8.42 10.60
CA PHE A 30 15.92 -8.14 11.87
C PHE A 30 15.11 -7.24 12.82
N TYR A 31 14.39 -6.24 12.28
CA TYR A 31 13.69 -5.24 13.10
C TYR A 31 12.22 -5.57 13.39
N TYR A 32 11.61 -6.48 12.64
CA TYR A 32 10.18 -6.78 12.73
C TYR A 32 9.94 -8.25 13.01
N ALA A 33 8.92 -8.54 13.84
CA ALA A 33 8.56 -9.91 14.21
C ALA A 33 8.02 -10.69 13.00
N GLU A 34 7.26 -10.01 12.14
CA GLU A 34 6.75 -10.59 10.90
C GLU A 34 7.01 -9.66 9.71
N VAL A 35 7.45 -10.26 8.61
CA VAL A 35 7.62 -9.60 7.32
C VAL A 35 6.92 -10.44 6.26
N HIS A 36 5.93 -9.85 5.60
CA HIS A 36 5.16 -10.49 4.54
C HIS A 36 5.32 -9.70 3.26
N SER A 37 5.23 -10.36 2.10
CA SER A 37 4.95 -9.62 0.86
C SER A 37 3.54 -9.01 0.96
N LEU A 38 3.32 -7.89 0.27
CA LEU A 38 2.02 -7.23 0.25
C LEU A 38 0.91 -8.20 -0.20
N LYS A 39 1.16 -8.97 -1.26
CA LYS A 39 0.23 -9.99 -1.74
C LYS A 39 -0.10 -11.04 -0.68
N ALA A 40 0.91 -11.64 -0.04
CA ALA A 40 0.70 -12.67 0.98
C ALA A 40 -0.06 -12.11 2.20
N TYR A 41 0.24 -10.88 2.59
CA TYR A 41 -0.46 -10.20 3.67
C TYR A 41 -1.93 -9.96 3.33
N LEU A 42 -2.23 -9.47 2.13
CA LEU A 42 -3.60 -9.24 1.68
C LEU A 42 -4.43 -10.53 1.64
N GLN A 43 -3.85 -11.62 1.13
CA GLN A 43 -4.47 -12.95 1.15
C GLN A 43 -4.77 -13.45 2.57
N LYS A 44 -3.97 -13.03 3.55
CA LYS A 44 -4.17 -13.40 4.97
C LYS A 44 -5.29 -12.61 5.63
N ILE A 45 -5.48 -11.35 5.26
CA ILE A 45 -6.43 -10.44 5.96
C ILE A 45 -7.76 -10.28 5.24
N ILE A 46 -7.88 -10.63 3.96
CA ILE A 46 -9.14 -10.51 3.23
C ILE A 46 -9.81 -11.89 3.16
N LYS A 47 -11.09 -11.94 3.56
CA LYS A 47 -11.88 -13.17 3.66
C LYS A 47 -12.06 -13.85 2.31
N GLU A 48 -11.86 -15.16 2.28
CA GLU A 48 -11.99 -15.97 1.06
C GLU A 48 -13.38 -15.91 0.43
N GLU A 49 -14.42 -15.81 1.27
CA GLU A 49 -15.83 -15.69 0.86
C GLU A 49 -16.10 -14.46 -0.02
N SER A 50 -15.32 -13.38 0.17
CA SER A 50 -15.45 -12.17 -0.64
C SER A 50 -14.99 -12.38 -2.09
N TYR A 51 -14.08 -13.31 -2.34
CA TYR A 51 -13.61 -13.60 -3.71
C TYR A 51 -14.60 -14.46 -4.51
N LYS A 52 -15.26 -15.41 -3.83
CA LYS A 52 -16.20 -16.36 -4.47
C LYS A 52 -17.50 -15.69 -4.92
N GLN A 53 -17.88 -14.57 -4.29
CA GLN A 53 -19.08 -13.81 -4.69
C GLN A 53 -18.85 -12.93 -5.92
N ALA A 54 -17.61 -12.48 -6.17
CA ALA A 54 -17.29 -11.58 -7.27
C ALA A 54 -17.08 -12.31 -8.61
N TYR A 55 -16.71 -13.59 -8.57
CA TYR A 55 -16.49 -14.42 -9.74
C TYR A 55 -17.27 -15.72 -9.60
N ASP A 56 -18.31 -15.87 -10.43
CA ASP A 56 -19.14 -17.08 -10.57
C ASP A 56 -18.36 -18.22 -11.27
N SER A 57 -17.05 -18.28 -11.06
CA SER A 57 -16.13 -19.21 -11.71
C SER A 57 -15.58 -20.19 -10.67
N ASP A 58 -15.89 -21.46 -10.88
CA ASP A 58 -15.44 -22.63 -10.08
C ASP A 58 -13.92 -22.90 -10.18
N ASP A 59 -13.16 -21.96 -10.76
CA ASP A 59 -11.72 -22.06 -10.96
C ASP A 59 -10.99 -21.59 -9.69
N ALA A 60 -10.98 -22.48 -8.69
CA ALA A 60 -10.51 -22.29 -7.33
C ALA A 60 -9.01 -21.92 -7.17
N GLN A 61 -8.30 -21.60 -8.26
CA GLN A 61 -6.89 -21.23 -8.25
C GLN A 61 -6.57 -19.87 -8.86
N SER A 62 -7.56 -19.11 -9.34
CA SER A 62 -7.27 -17.78 -9.87
C SER A 62 -6.78 -16.84 -8.76
N ASP A 63 -5.58 -16.29 -8.94
CA ASP A 63 -4.98 -15.33 -8.03
C ASP A 63 -5.78 -14.04 -8.07
N PHE A 64 -6.75 -13.87 -7.16
CA PHE A 64 -7.72 -12.77 -7.16
C PHE A 64 -7.08 -11.38 -7.36
N PHE A 65 -5.90 -11.17 -6.77
CA PHE A 65 -5.18 -9.90 -6.83
C PHE A 65 -4.44 -9.70 -8.16
N LEU A 66 -4.15 -10.76 -8.93
CA LEU A 66 -3.40 -10.72 -10.19
C LEU A 66 -4.17 -11.37 -11.32
N GLN A 67 -4.71 -10.54 -12.21
CA GLN A 67 -5.32 -10.98 -13.45
C GLN A 67 -4.35 -10.85 -14.62
N ALA A 68 -4.57 -11.62 -15.69
CA ALA A 68 -3.77 -11.59 -16.92
C ALA A 68 -3.55 -10.17 -17.52
N PRO A 69 -4.55 -9.28 -17.63
CA PRO A 69 -4.38 -7.95 -18.20
C PRO A 69 -3.69 -6.93 -17.27
N ASP A 70 -3.36 -7.29 -16.03
CA ASP A 70 -2.77 -6.32 -15.08
C ASP A 70 -1.37 -5.87 -15.51
N SER A 71 -1.09 -4.57 -15.27
CA SER A 71 0.15 -3.92 -15.66
C SER A 71 1.37 -4.49 -14.93
N VAL A 72 2.56 -4.35 -15.55
CA VAL A 72 3.82 -4.79 -14.94
C VAL A 72 4.08 -4.08 -13.61
N HIS A 73 3.83 -2.77 -13.54
CA HIS A 73 4.04 -1.97 -12.33
C HIS A 73 3.13 -2.41 -11.17
N TYR A 74 1.87 -2.76 -11.45
CA TYR A 74 0.96 -3.28 -10.42
C TYR A 74 1.40 -4.66 -9.91
N ARG A 75 1.85 -5.53 -10.82
CA ARG A 75 2.45 -6.83 -10.45
C ARG A 75 3.69 -6.64 -9.59
N GLU A 76 4.54 -5.67 -9.93
CA GLU A 76 5.72 -5.33 -9.14
C GLU A 76 5.33 -4.77 -7.77
N LEU A 77 4.33 -3.91 -7.68
CA LEU A 77 3.82 -3.39 -6.40
C LEU A 77 3.48 -4.55 -5.46
N LEU A 78 2.70 -5.53 -5.92
CA LEU A 78 2.25 -6.66 -5.11
C LEU A 78 3.37 -7.63 -4.72
N ASN A 79 4.34 -7.85 -5.61
CA ASN A 79 5.42 -8.83 -5.42
C ASN A 79 6.70 -8.25 -4.81
N CYS A 80 6.85 -6.93 -4.79
CA CYS A 80 8.05 -6.24 -4.31
C CYS A 80 7.80 -5.32 -3.11
N SER A 81 6.55 -5.08 -2.74
CA SER A 81 6.22 -4.37 -1.49
C SER A 81 6.13 -5.32 -0.32
N PHE A 82 6.49 -4.83 0.87
CA PHE A 82 6.51 -5.62 2.10
C PHE A 82 5.66 -4.95 3.18
N VAL A 83 5.01 -5.78 3.99
CA VAL A 83 4.29 -5.38 5.19
C VAL A 83 5.03 -5.94 6.38
N CYS A 84 5.40 -5.05 7.31
CA CYS A 84 6.19 -5.39 8.48
C CYS A 84 5.37 -5.12 9.74
N LEU A 85 5.29 -6.10 10.64
CA LEU A 85 4.51 -6.00 11.87
C LEU A 85 5.45 -6.03 13.08
N SER A 86 5.29 -5.04 13.96
CA SER A 86 6.18 -4.84 15.11
C SER A 86 5.80 -5.65 16.35
N LYS A 87 4.58 -6.19 16.43
CA LYS A 87 4.12 -6.97 17.59
C LYS A 87 4.10 -8.45 17.23
N GLU A 88 4.53 -9.29 18.16
CA GLU A 88 4.26 -10.73 18.09
C GLU A 88 2.73 -10.96 17.99
N PRO A 89 2.27 -11.89 17.15
CA PRO A 89 0.86 -12.08 16.85
C PRO A 89 0.14 -12.73 18.04
N THR A 90 -0.16 -11.97 19.09
CA THR A 90 -1.04 -12.46 20.18
C THR A 90 -2.50 -12.55 19.76
N THR A 91 -2.87 -11.96 18.62
CA THR A 91 -4.23 -11.97 18.07
C THR A 91 -4.18 -12.32 16.58
N GLU A 92 -5.12 -13.17 16.16
CA GLU A 92 -5.38 -13.44 14.74
C GLU A 92 -5.46 -12.13 13.95
N HIS A 93 -4.94 -12.12 12.72
CA HIS A 93 -4.99 -10.92 11.90
C HIS A 93 -6.45 -10.52 11.67
N PRO A 94 -6.76 -9.21 11.69
CA PRO A 94 -8.10 -8.74 11.41
C PRO A 94 -8.53 -9.22 10.03
N GLN A 95 -9.71 -9.82 9.96
CA GLN A 95 -10.31 -10.31 8.72
C GLN A 95 -11.27 -9.26 8.18
N PHE A 96 -11.04 -8.83 6.94
CA PHE A 96 -11.85 -7.84 6.23
C PHE A 96 -12.62 -8.51 5.10
N SER A 97 -13.88 -8.11 4.92
CA SER A 97 -14.60 -8.45 3.69
C SER A 97 -14.16 -7.48 2.59
N ALA A 98 -13.92 -7.99 1.38
CA ALA A 98 -13.76 -7.11 0.22
C ALA A 98 -15.11 -6.45 -0.05
N ILE A 99 -15.13 -5.12 -0.11
CA ILE A 99 -16.32 -4.32 -0.38
C ILE A 99 -15.99 -3.49 -1.62
N GLU A 100 -16.87 -3.47 -2.60
CA GLU A 100 -16.73 -2.61 -3.77
C GLU A 100 -16.67 -1.14 -3.30
N GLN A 101 -15.50 -0.52 -3.43
CA GLN A 101 -15.31 0.88 -3.05
C GLN A 101 -15.45 1.77 -4.26
N TYR A 102 -16.50 2.59 -4.28
CA TYR A 102 -16.63 3.71 -5.22
C TYR A 102 -15.81 4.94 -4.80
N ALA A 103 -14.99 4.83 -3.75
CA ALA A 103 -14.14 5.91 -3.26
C ALA A 103 -12.82 5.92 -4.03
N ARG A 104 -12.28 7.11 -4.30
CA ARG A 104 -10.92 7.25 -4.86
C ARG A 104 -9.90 7.12 -3.74
N MET A 105 -8.69 6.65 -4.05
CA MET A 105 -7.60 6.55 -3.06
C MET A 105 -7.33 7.87 -2.35
N LYS A 106 -7.44 9.00 -3.07
CA LYS A 106 -7.34 10.34 -2.48
C LYS A 106 -8.33 10.56 -1.33
N ASP A 107 -9.58 10.12 -1.49
CA ASP A 107 -10.63 10.32 -0.48
C ASP A 107 -10.42 9.39 0.72
N VAL A 108 -9.96 8.16 0.45
CA VAL A 108 -9.60 7.19 1.51
C VAL A 108 -8.46 7.73 2.37
N ILE A 109 -7.39 8.22 1.74
CA ILE A 109 -6.26 8.84 2.44
C ILE A 109 -6.71 10.05 3.24
N GLN A 110 -7.53 10.93 2.65
CA GLN A 110 -8.02 12.12 3.34
C GLN A 110 -8.82 11.75 4.60
N LYS A 111 -9.77 10.80 4.49
CA LYS A 111 -10.54 10.32 5.64
C LYS A 111 -9.64 9.66 6.70
N ALA A 112 -8.61 8.92 6.29
CA ALA A 112 -7.66 8.32 7.21
C ALA A 112 -6.87 9.40 7.98
N GLN A 113 -6.41 10.45 7.29
CA GLN A 113 -5.76 11.60 7.92
C GLN A 113 -6.70 12.31 8.91
N GLU A 114 -7.93 12.62 8.50
CA GLU A 114 -8.94 13.26 9.36
C GLU A 114 -9.21 12.43 10.62
N ARG A 115 -9.33 11.10 10.50
CA ARG A 115 -9.50 10.19 11.63
C ARG A 115 -8.29 10.21 12.58
N LEU A 116 -7.07 10.15 12.04
CA LEU A 116 -5.84 10.21 12.85
C LEU A 116 -5.73 11.54 13.59
N PHE A 117 -6.00 12.65 12.91
CA PHE A 117 -6.03 13.97 13.55
C PHE A 117 -7.20 14.14 14.51
N SER A 118 -8.31 13.42 14.38
CA SER A 118 -9.41 13.48 15.34
C SER A 118 -9.15 12.65 16.59
N ALA A 119 -8.45 11.51 16.45
CA ALA A 119 -8.20 10.56 17.53
C ALA A 119 -7.16 11.05 18.55
N SER A 120 -6.22 11.92 18.16
CA SER A 120 -5.18 12.44 19.05
C SER A 120 -5.25 13.95 19.17
N ARG A 121 -5.10 14.52 20.39
CA ARG A 121 -4.95 15.98 20.57
C ARG A 121 -3.60 16.49 20.06
N SER A 122 -2.56 15.67 20.09
CA SER A 122 -1.24 15.97 19.57
C SER A 122 -1.14 15.61 18.08
N LYS A 123 -0.06 16.07 17.42
CA LYS A 123 0.23 15.66 16.04
C LYS A 123 0.37 14.13 15.98
N PRO A 124 -0.37 13.42 15.10
CA PRO A 124 -0.22 11.99 14.94
C PRO A 124 1.20 11.64 14.48
N ASP A 125 1.77 10.59 15.07
CA ASP A 125 3.02 10.00 14.59
C ASP A 125 2.69 8.94 13.53
N ASN A 126 2.33 9.42 12.34
CA ASN A 126 2.00 8.56 11.22
C ASN A 126 2.48 9.16 9.90
N ILE A 127 3.04 8.29 9.06
CA ILE A 127 3.65 8.64 7.78
C ILE A 127 2.68 9.36 6.82
N ILE A 128 1.39 8.99 6.81
CA ILE A 128 0.39 9.63 5.95
C ILE A 128 -0.03 11.01 6.45
N THR A 129 0.33 11.38 7.69
CA THR A 129 0.05 12.70 8.27
C THR A 129 1.27 13.64 8.25
N LEU A 130 2.43 13.16 7.76
CA LEU A 130 3.61 13.99 7.62
C LEU A 130 3.35 15.16 6.66
N GLY A 131 3.76 16.37 7.04
CA GLY A 131 3.49 17.60 6.27
C GLY A 131 2.10 18.21 6.50
N TYR A 132 1.18 17.52 7.18
CA TYR A 132 -0.15 18.06 7.51
C TYR A 132 -0.18 18.71 8.88
N LYS A 133 -1.05 19.71 9.03
CA LYS A 133 -1.36 20.39 10.30
C LYS A 133 -2.86 20.62 10.44
N ARG A 134 -3.34 20.66 11.68
CA ARG A 134 -4.69 21.15 11.98
C ARG A 134 -4.77 22.63 11.67
N VAL A 135 -5.88 23.02 11.05
CA VAL A 135 -6.25 24.43 10.96
C VAL A 135 -6.91 24.74 12.30
N PHE A 136 -6.21 25.47 13.17
CA PHE A 136 -6.87 26.04 14.35
C PHE A 136 -7.85 27.10 13.86
N GLU A 137 -9.08 27.05 14.35
CA GLU A 137 -10.07 28.11 14.13
C GLU A 137 -9.61 29.38 14.83
N ASP A 138 -8.69 30.14 14.21
CA ASP A 138 -8.46 31.53 14.57
C ASP A 138 -9.65 32.37 14.09
N GLY A 139 -10.82 32.16 14.69
CA GLY A 139 -12.03 32.98 14.57
C GLY A 139 -12.62 33.20 13.16
N LYS A 140 -12.02 32.62 12.11
CA LYS A 140 -12.49 32.69 10.72
C LYS A 140 -12.86 31.29 10.27
N ALA A 141 -14.02 30.85 10.75
CA ALA A 141 -14.72 29.70 10.19
C ALA A 141 -14.81 29.84 8.66
N ASN A 142 -14.61 28.73 7.93
CA ASN A 142 -15.07 28.48 6.55
C ASN A 142 -14.06 28.42 5.39
N THR A 143 -12.79 28.03 5.54
CA THR A 143 -11.95 27.83 4.33
C THR A 143 -11.44 26.42 4.06
N VAL A 144 -11.37 25.51 5.04
CA VAL A 144 -10.91 24.14 4.80
C VAL A 144 -11.91 23.11 5.32
N PRO A 145 -12.66 22.43 4.45
CA PRO A 145 -13.71 21.47 4.83
C PRO A 145 -13.24 20.32 5.74
N SER A 146 -11.96 19.95 5.65
CA SER A 146 -11.37 18.81 6.37
C SER A 146 -10.75 19.17 7.72
N GLY A 147 -10.66 20.46 8.08
CA GLY A 147 -9.97 20.92 9.31
C GLY A 147 -8.46 20.63 9.35
N ILE A 148 -7.90 20.06 8.26
CA ILE A 148 -6.48 19.76 8.10
C ILE A 148 -5.98 20.37 6.80
N THR A 149 -4.79 20.97 6.84
CA THR A 149 -4.15 21.54 5.67
C THR A 149 -2.80 20.90 5.42
N ASN A 150 -2.47 20.69 4.14
CA ASN A 150 -1.16 20.23 3.76
C ASN A 150 -0.20 21.43 3.67
N CYS A 151 0.87 21.41 4.44
CA CYS A 151 1.88 22.47 4.45
C CYS A 151 3.10 22.15 3.57
N VAL A 152 3.26 20.91 3.10
CA VAL A 152 4.47 20.46 2.38
C VAL A 152 4.11 19.41 1.34
N VAL A 153 4.85 19.33 0.23
CA VAL A 153 4.71 18.20 -0.70
C VAL A 153 5.05 16.89 0.03
N ASN A 154 4.04 16.04 0.24
CA ASN A 154 4.22 14.72 0.83
C ASN A 154 4.35 13.69 -0.30
N THR A 155 5.58 13.32 -0.63
CA THR A 155 5.91 12.34 -1.68
C THR A 155 5.33 10.96 -1.40
N ILE A 156 5.05 10.65 -0.13
CA ILE A 156 4.44 9.38 0.28
C ILE A 156 2.97 9.36 -0.09
N ILE A 157 2.25 10.48 0.10
CA ILE A 157 0.88 10.60 -0.39
C ILE A 157 0.84 10.53 -1.92
N THR A 158 1.78 11.19 -2.61
CA THR A 158 1.88 11.08 -4.06
C THR A 158 2.12 9.64 -4.51
N ALA A 159 3.00 8.90 -3.82
CA ALA A 159 3.24 7.49 -4.13
C ALA A 159 2.01 6.60 -3.86
N LEU A 160 1.27 6.85 -2.77
CA LEU A 160 0.03 6.14 -2.45
C LEU A 160 -1.12 6.47 -3.42
N GLN A 161 -1.06 7.61 -4.13
CA GLN A 161 -2.03 8.00 -5.16
C GLN A 161 -1.64 7.51 -6.56
N ALA A 162 -0.62 6.65 -6.67
CA ALA A 162 -0.22 6.09 -7.94
C ALA A 162 -1.29 5.11 -8.49
N PRO A 163 -1.40 4.94 -9.83
CA PRO A 163 -2.45 4.12 -10.44
C PRO A 163 -2.50 2.67 -9.95
N GLU A 164 -1.37 2.12 -9.53
CA GLU A 164 -1.27 0.76 -9.00
C GLU A 164 -2.01 0.61 -7.66
N TRP A 165 -2.02 1.65 -6.83
CA TRP A 165 -2.76 1.67 -5.57
C TRP A 165 -4.26 1.88 -5.78
N GLU A 166 -4.65 2.72 -6.75
CA GLU A 166 -6.06 2.82 -7.18
C GLU A 166 -6.54 1.47 -7.72
N LYS A 167 -5.72 0.79 -8.54
CA LYS A 167 -6.05 -0.55 -9.03
C LYS A 167 -6.21 -1.57 -7.90
N LEU A 168 -5.40 -1.48 -6.86
CA LEU A 168 -5.54 -2.33 -5.68
C LEU A 168 -6.81 -2.00 -4.87
N LEU A 169 -7.23 -0.74 -4.84
CA LEU A 169 -8.46 -0.32 -4.16
C LEU A 169 -9.73 -0.82 -4.87
N GLU A 170 -9.67 -0.94 -6.20
CA GLU A 170 -10.74 -1.54 -7.01
C GLU A 170 -10.90 -3.05 -6.78
N ARG A 171 -9.90 -3.72 -6.20
CA ARG A 171 -9.91 -5.16 -5.88
C ARG A 171 -10.57 -5.42 -4.54
#